data_AF-A0A1I2N226-F1
#
_entry.id   AF-A0A1I2N226-F1
#
_cell.length_a   1.000
_cell.length_b   1.000
_cell.length_c   1.000
_cell.angle_alpha   90.00
_cell.angle_beta   90.00
_cell.angle_gamma   90.00
#
_symmetry.space_group_name_H-M   'P 1'
#
loop_
_entity.id
_entity.type
_entity.pdbx_description
1 polymer ?
#
loop_
_entity_poly.entity_id
_entity_poly.type
_entity_poly.pdbx_seq_one_letter_code
_entity_poly.pdbx_strand_id
1 'polypeptide(L)'
;MQTVRDPAGKRYLLVKRSGEASRVRDPETGREEYRANDELTFEGTSPLVTAAAAVPDSVRRVLTATHGDRSLGLLVEMADRGPLSVVELLDAYDLCESDLHGLLGEFRAAGLLTETRVHGERGYDATETARDAVSHLRATADGPRSADGDDRFDPETTEAKTTEAEREE
;
A
#
# COMPACT_ATOMS: atom_id res chain seq x y z
N MET A 1 23.16 0.44 -3.41
CA MET A 1 22.29 0.33 -2.22
C MET A 1 22.36 -1.11 -1.74
N GLN A 2 22.46 -1.34 -0.42
CA GLN A 2 22.62 -2.68 0.16
C GLN A 2 21.63 -2.84 1.34
N THR A 3 21.29 -4.07 1.69
CA THR A 3 20.54 -4.33 2.93
C THR A 3 21.51 -4.42 4.09
N VAL A 4 21.17 -3.74 5.19
CA VAL A 4 21.88 -3.86 6.47
C VAL A 4 20.87 -4.17 7.57
N ARG A 5 21.35 -4.77 8.67
CA ARG A 5 20.54 -5.12 9.83
C ARG A 5 21.19 -4.59 11.10
N ASP A 6 20.36 -4.07 12.01
CA ASP A 6 20.80 -3.66 13.34
C ASP A 6 20.84 -4.86 14.32
N PRO A 7 21.29 -4.66 15.59
CA PRO A 7 21.34 -5.74 16.58
C PRO A 7 19.96 -6.23 17.03
N ALA A 8 18.91 -5.40 16.89
CA ALA A 8 17.53 -5.78 17.18
C ALA A 8 16.91 -6.63 16.05
N GLY A 9 17.60 -6.77 14.92
CA GLY A 9 17.15 -7.53 13.78
C GLY A 9 16.37 -6.71 12.74
N LYS A 10 16.19 -5.40 12.94
CA LYS A 10 15.50 -4.54 11.98
C LYS A 10 16.40 -4.29 10.76
N ARG A 11 15.79 -4.39 9.59
CA ARG A 11 16.47 -4.20 8.30
C ARG A 11 16.32 -2.78 7.80
N TYR A 12 17.39 -2.28 7.18
CA TYR A 12 17.43 -0.97 6.57
C TYR A 12 18.08 -1.04 5.18
N LEU A 13 17.84 -0.01 4.37
CA LEU A 13 18.50 0.21 3.09
C LEU A 13 19.68 1.15 3.30
N LEU A 14 20.90 0.69 3.04
CA LEU A 14 22.09 1.52 3.12
C LEU A 14 22.12 2.54 1.98
N VAL A 15 21.97 3.82 2.34
CA VAL A 15 21.98 4.96 1.40
C VAL A 15 23.41 5.41 1.14
N LYS A 16 24.18 5.64 2.21
CA LYS A 16 25.57 6.11 2.14
C LYS A 16 26.36 5.60 3.34
N ARG A 17 27.61 5.20 3.10
CA ARG A 17 28.59 4.90 4.15
C ARG A 17 29.59 6.05 4.29
N SER A 18 29.92 6.45 5.51
CA SER A 18 30.96 7.44 5.79
C SER A 18 31.64 7.17 7.13
N GLY A 19 32.93 7.51 7.27
CA GLY A 19 33.69 7.44 8.53
C GLY A 19 33.27 6.31 9.47
N GLU A 20 32.70 6.69 10.61
CA GLU A 20 32.20 5.79 11.66
C GLU A 20 30.69 5.52 11.59
N ALA A 21 29.94 6.23 10.73
CA ALA A 21 28.48 6.13 10.66
C ALA A 21 27.93 6.07 9.22
N SER A 22 26.92 5.23 9.03
CA SER A 22 26.20 5.08 7.78
C SER A 22 24.84 5.76 7.84
N ARG A 23 24.45 6.39 6.73
CA ARG A 23 23.09 6.85 6.50
C ARG A 23 22.28 5.69 5.93
N VAL A 24 21.23 5.30 6.65
CA VAL A 24 20.33 4.22 6.30
C VAL A 24 18.92 4.75 6.12
N ARG A 25 18.09 4.04 5.35
CA ARG A 25 16.66 4.34 5.18
C ARG A 25 15.84 3.19 5.74
N ASP A 26 14.86 3.53 6.56
CA ASP A 26 13.86 2.60 7.06
C ASP A 26 12.86 2.26 5.93
N PRO A 27 12.73 0.99 5.52
CA PRO A 27 11.80 0.60 4.46
C PRO A 27 10.33 0.76 4.85
N GLU A 28 9.99 0.78 6.15
CA GLU A 28 8.61 0.94 6.64
C GLU A 28 8.14 2.39 6.55
N THR A 29 9.02 3.34 6.87
CA THR A 29 8.65 4.76 6.99
C THR A 29 9.25 5.64 5.89
N GLY A 30 10.24 5.13 5.16
CA GLY A 30 11.02 5.90 4.18
C GLY A 30 11.97 6.94 4.81
N ARG A 31 11.97 7.09 6.14
CA ARG A 31 12.84 8.05 6.84
C ARG A 31 14.28 7.59 6.81
N GLU A 32 15.18 8.57 6.75
CA GLU A 32 16.62 8.33 6.78
C GLU A 32 17.20 8.74 8.12
N GLU A 33 18.14 7.95 8.62
CA GLU A 33 18.84 8.19 9.87
C GLU A 33 20.31 7.76 9.78
N TYR A 34 21.12 8.25 10.71
CA TYR A 34 22.51 7.83 10.84
C TYR A 34 22.63 6.76 11.92
N ARG A 35 23.36 5.68 11.61
CA ARG A 35 23.67 4.58 12.52
C ARG A 35 25.17 4.32 12.53
N ALA A 36 25.72 3.94 13.67
CA ALA A 36 27.13 3.60 13.77
C ALA A 36 27.42 2.36 12.92
N ASN A 37 28.59 2.33 12.27
CA ASN A 37 28.94 1.26 11.34
C ASN A 37 29.13 -0.10 12.04
N ASP A 38 29.54 -0.09 13.30
CA ASP A 38 29.73 -1.29 14.15
C ASP A 38 28.42 -1.89 14.66
N GLU A 39 27.32 -1.12 14.65
CA GLU A 39 25.97 -1.60 14.93
C GLU A 39 25.31 -2.27 13.70
N LEU A 40 25.89 -2.14 12.50
CA LEU A 40 25.27 -2.60 11.26
C LEU A 40 25.95 -3.85 10.69
N THR A 41 25.15 -4.89 10.48
CA THR A 41 25.56 -6.09 9.75
C THR A 41 25.05 -6.04 8.31
N PHE A 42 25.93 -6.25 7.33
CA PHE A 42 25.54 -6.35 5.92
C PHE A 42 24.86 -7.68 5.63
N GLU A 43 23.73 -7.63 4.93
CA GLU A 43 23.03 -8.81 4.46
C GLU A 43 23.14 -8.95 2.94
N GLY A 44 23.19 -10.19 2.43
CA GLY A 44 23.14 -10.50 1.00
C GLY A 44 21.74 -10.35 0.38
N THR A 45 20.72 -10.01 1.18
CA THR A 45 19.34 -9.82 0.71
C THR A 45 19.26 -8.63 -0.22
N SER A 46 18.58 -8.80 -1.37
CA SER A 46 18.33 -7.71 -2.32
C SER A 46 17.64 -6.52 -1.63
N PRO A 47 18.11 -5.28 -1.86
CA PRO A 47 17.47 -4.07 -1.33
C PRO A 47 15.99 -3.96 -1.71
N LEU A 48 15.62 -4.41 -2.91
CA LEU A 48 14.22 -4.38 -3.37
C LEU A 48 13.35 -5.40 -2.62
N VAL A 49 13.90 -6.56 -2.27
CA VAL A 49 13.21 -7.55 -1.43
C VAL A 49 13.02 -7.01 -0.03
N THR A 50 14.03 -6.34 0.53
CA THR A 50 13.92 -5.65 1.83
C THR A 50 12.88 -4.54 1.80
N ALA A 51 12.85 -3.73 0.74
CA ALA A 51 11.84 -2.69 0.58
C ALA A 51 10.42 -3.30 0.48
N ALA A 52 10.23 -4.34 -0.33
CA ALA A 52 8.96 -5.03 -0.44
C ALA A 52 8.54 -5.73 0.87
N ALA A 53 9.48 -6.11 1.73
CA ALA A 53 9.19 -6.73 3.03
C ALA A 53 8.56 -5.78 4.05
N ALA A 54 8.65 -4.46 3.83
CA ALA A 54 7.94 -3.48 4.65
C ALA A 54 6.44 -3.40 4.35
N VAL A 55 5.97 -3.93 3.22
CA VAL A 55 4.54 -4.05 2.94
C VAL A 55 4.02 -5.29 3.68
N PRO A 56 2.89 -5.18 4.43
CA PRO A 56 2.30 -6.31 5.14
C PRO A 56 2.11 -7.53 4.24
N ASP A 57 2.41 -8.71 4.77
CA ASP A 57 2.38 -9.96 4.01
C ASP A 57 0.98 -10.26 3.43
N SER A 58 -0.07 -9.91 4.16
CA SER A 58 -1.47 -9.98 3.73
C SER A 58 -1.72 -9.14 2.46
N VAL A 59 -1.24 -7.89 2.43
CA VAL A 59 -1.35 -7.00 1.27
C VAL A 59 -0.54 -7.52 0.07
N ARG A 60 0.67 -8.03 0.31
CA ARG A 60 1.49 -8.60 -0.78
C ARG A 60 0.85 -9.80 -1.45
N ARG A 61 0.16 -10.67 -0.69
CA ARG A 61 -0.61 -11.78 -1.28
C ARG A 61 -1.71 -11.29 -2.22
N VAL A 62 -2.41 -10.22 -1.84
CA VAL A 62 -3.43 -9.61 -2.71
C VAL A 62 -2.79 -9.10 -4.00
N LEU A 63 -1.67 -8.37 -3.93
CA LEU A 63 -0.96 -7.87 -5.13
C LEU A 63 -0.55 -8.97 -6.12
N THR A 64 -0.31 -10.19 -5.64
CA THR A 64 0.03 -11.34 -6.50
C THR A 64 -1.19 -12.12 -7.00
N ALA A 65 -2.37 -11.90 -6.42
CA ALA A 65 -3.58 -12.68 -6.69
C ALA A 65 -4.70 -11.87 -7.36
N THR A 66 -4.62 -10.53 -7.35
CA THR A 66 -5.59 -9.65 -8.02
C THR A 66 -4.97 -9.02 -9.25
N HIS A 67 -5.57 -9.27 -10.40
CA HIS A 67 -5.11 -8.84 -11.73
C HIS A 67 -5.78 -7.54 -12.23
N GLY A 68 -6.52 -6.85 -11.34
CA GLY A 68 -7.20 -5.58 -11.62
C GLY A 68 -8.41 -5.34 -10.72
N ASP A 69 -9.06 -4.20 -10.90
CA ASP A 69 -10.16 -3.70 -10.05
C ASP A 69 -11.28 -4.71 -9.87
N ARG A 70 -11.62 -5.46 -10.92
CA ARG A 70 -12.67 -6.49 -10.88
C ARG A 70 -12.34 -7.61 -9.88
N SER A 71 -11.12 -8.15 -9.96
CA SER A 71 -10.67 -9.20 -9.05
C SER A 71 -10.52 -8.68 -7.61
N LEU A 72 -10.00 -7.46 -7.45
CA LEU A 72 -9.90 -6.83 -6.14
C LEU A 72 -11.28 -6.58 -5.53
N GLY A 73 -12.24 -6.09 -6.32
CA GLY A 73 -13.63 -5.87 -5.91
C GLY A 73 -14.31 -7.15 -5.47
N LEU A 74 -14.11 -8.26 -6.20
CA LEU A 74 -14.61 -9.56 -5.78
C LEU A 74 -14.04 -9.99 -4.43
N LEU A 75 -12.71 -9.89 -4.23
CA LEU A 75 -12.09 -10.23 -2.94
C LEU A 75 -12.62 -9.37 -1.79
N VAL A 76 -12.84 -8.08 -2.05
CA VAL A 76 -13.44 -7.14 -1.11
C VAL A 76 -14.85 -7.57 -0.71
N GLU A 77 -15.71 -7.89 -1.67
CA GLU A 77 -17.07 -8.36 -1.41
C GLU A 77 -17.09 -9.65 -0.58
N MET A 78 -16.18 -10.59 -0.88
CA MET A 78 -16.01 -11.82 -0.10
C MET A 78 -15.56 -11.53 1.34
N ALA A 79 -14.69 -10.53 1.54
CA ALA A 79 -14.22 -10.16 2.88
C ALA A 79 -15.33 -9.54 3.74
N ASP A 80 -16.25 -8.78 3.13
CA ASP A 80 -17.29 -8.03 3.83
C ASP A 80 -18.56 -8.84 4.08
N ARG A 81 -19.00 -9.62 3.09
CA ARG A 81 -20.28 -10.34 3.12
C ARG A 81 -20.20 -11.69 3.82
N GLY A 82 -18.97 -12.18 4.06
CA GLY A 82 -18.74 -13.51 4.60
C GLY A 82 -18.92 -14.61 3.55
N PRO A 83 -19.27 -15.84 3.95
CA PRO A 83 -19.40 -16.98 3.05
C PRO A 83 -20.42 -16.75 1.92
N LEU A 84 -20.03 -16.93 0.67
CA LEU A 84 -20.90 -16.84 -0.51
C LEU A 84 -20.82 -18.12 -1.36
N SER A 85 -21.97 -18.58 -1.88
CA SER A 85 -22.04 -19.70 -2.83
C SER A 85 -21.60 -19.25 -4.23
N VAL A 86 -21.14 -20.20 -5.05
CA VAL A 86 -20.83 -19.93 -6.47
C VAL A 86 -22.06 -19.41 -7.22
N VAL A 87 -23.23 -19.95 -6.90
CA VAL A 87 -24.51 -19.54 -7.53
C VAL A 87 -24.83 -18.08 -7.21
N GLU A 88 -24.73 -17.67 -5.94
CA GLU A 88 -24.93 -16.27 -5.54
C GLU A 88 -23.92 -15.32 -6.20
N LEU A 89 -22.67 -15.74 -6.39
CA LEU A 89 -21.65 -14.94 -7.05
C LEU A 89 -21.94 -14.75 -8.54
N LEU A 90 -22.42 -15.79 -9.23
CA LEU A 90 -22.81 -15.70 -10.65
C LEU A 90 -24.09 -14.90 -10.85
N ASP A 91 -25.01 -14.94 -9.89
CA ASP A 91 -26.26 -14.16 -9.94
C ASP A 91 -26.03 -12.67 -9.65
N ALA A 92 -25.15 -12.36 -8.68
CA ALA A 92 -24.93 -10.99 -8.22
C ALA A 92 -23.97 -10.18 -9.11
N TYR A 93 -23.03 -10.83 -9.80
CA TYR A 93 -22.01 -10.16 -10.59
C TYR A 93 -22.01 -10.68 -12.03
N ASP A 94 -21.81 -9.79 -12.99
CA ASP A 94 -21.74 -10.10 -14.44
C ASP A 94 -20.44 -10.85 -14.83
N LEU A 95 -19.98 -11.79 -14.01
CA LEU A 95 -18.84 -12.67 -14.23
C LEU A 95 -19.29 -13.89 -15.01
N CYS A 96 -18.55 -14.23 -16.07
CA CYS A 96 -18.73 -15.54 -16.67
C CYS A 96 -18.21 -16.62 -15.71
N GLU A 97 -18.77 -17.82 -15.83
CA GLU A 97 -18.45 -18.95 -14.95
C GLU A 97 -16.96 -19.28 -14.95
N SER A 98 -16.31 -19.27 -16.11
CA SER A 98 -14.87 -19.51 -16.23
C SER A 98 -14.02 -18.46 -15.53
N ASP A 99 -14.38 -17.17 -15.66
CA ASP A 99 -13.65 -16.08 -15.01
C ASP A 99 -13.81 -16.20 -13.49
N LEU A 100 -15.03 -16.43 -13.01
CA LEU A 100 -15.29 -16.61 -11.58
C LEU A 100 -14.47 -17.77 -11.02
N HIS A 101 -14.49 -18.94 -11.65
CA HIS A 101 -13.74 -20.09 -11.17
C HIS A 101 -12.22 -19.88 -11.24
N GLY A 102 -11.72 -19.16 -12.24
CA GLY A 102 -10.33 -18.74 -12.32
C GLY A 102 -9.93 -17.89 -11.11
N LEU A 103 -10.68 -16.82 -10.84
CA LEU A 103 -10.42 -15.92 -9.71
C LEU A 103 -10.50 -16.65 -8.35
N LEU A 104 -11.53 -17.48 -8.16
CA LEU A 104 -11.67 -18.26 -6.93
C LEU A 104 -10.53 -19.27 -6.77
N GLY A 105 -10.02 -19.84 -7.86
CA GLY A 105 -8.83 -20.69 -7.85
C GLY A 105 -7.57 -19.95 -7.43
N GLU A 106 -7.33 -18.78 -8.00
CA GLU A 106 -6.19 -17.91 -7.67
C GLU A 106 -6.22 -17.46 -6.21
N PHE A 107 -7.37 -16.98 -5.71
CA PHE A 107 -7.49 -16.55 -4.33
C PHE A 107 -7.27 -17.69 -3.34
N ARG A 108 -7.71 -18.92 -3.64
CA ARG A 108 -7.38 -20.08 -2.81
C ARG A 108 -5.90 -20.42 -2.84
N ALA A 109 -5.27 -20.41 -4.02
CA ALA A 109 -3.84 -20.67 -4.16
C ALA A 109 -3.00 -19.66 -3.37
N ALA A 110 -3.46 -18.41 -3.31
CA ALA A 110 -2.88 -17.36 -2.50
C ALA A 110 -3.25 -17.43 -0.99
N GLY A 111 -4.11 -18.36 -0.56
CA GLY A 111 -4.56 -18.48 0.82
C GLY A 111 -5.51 -17.36 1.28
N LEU A 112 -6.16 -16.68 0.34
CA LEU A 112 -7.11 -15.59 0.58
C LEU A 112 -8.55 -16.11 0.74
N LEU A 113 -8.88 -17.25 0.15
CA LEU A 113 -10.18 -17.91 0.33
C LEU A 113 -10.02 -19.34 0.84
N THR A 114 -11.01 -19.79 1.61
CA THR A 114 -11.23 -21.20 1.95
C THR A 114 -12.54 -21.68 1.35
N GLU A 115 -12.58 -22.96 0.94
CA GLU A 115 -13.81 -23.58 0.44
C GLU A 115 -14.73 -23.94 1.63
N THR A 116 -16.04 -23.73 1.44
CA THR A 116 -17.08 -24.01 2.43
C THR A 116 -18.38 -24.43 1.72
N ARG A 117 -19.46 -24.64 2.48
CA ARG A 117 -20.80 -24.84 1.95
C ARG A 117 -21.74 -23.73 2.40
N VAL A 118 -22.50 -23.18 1.46
CA VAL A 118 -23.50 -22.13 1.68
C VAL A 118 -24.81 -22.65 1.08
N HIS A 119 -25.85 -22.76 1.91
CA HIS A 119 -27.13 -23.33 1.51
C HIS A 119 -27.06 -24.74 0.87
N GLY A 120 -26.07 -25.54 1.25
CA GLY A 120 -25.85 -26.89 0.68
C GLY A 120 -25.01 -26.90 -0.60
N GLU A 121 -24.83 -25.73 -1.22
CA GLU A 121 -24.02 -25.53 -2.42
C GLU A 121 -22.56 -25.26 -2.08
N ARG A 122 -21.71 -25.41 -3.09
CA ARG A 122 -20.30 -25.06 -2.98
C ARG A 122 -20.14 -23.54 -2.86
N GLY A 123 -19.39 -23.12 -1.85
CA GLY A 123 -19.12 -21.71 -1.59
C GLY A 123 -17.72 -21.46 -1.06
N TYR A 124 -17.44 -20.20 -0.77
CA TYR A 124 -16.14 -19.74 -0.31
C TYR A 124 -16.29 -18.69 0.76
N ASP A 125 -15.35 -18.67 1.70
CA ASP A 125 -15.23 -17.61 2.70
C ASP A 125 -13.83 -16.99 2.64
N ALA A 126 -13.77 -15.69 2.93
CA ALA A 126 -12.51 -14.98 3.09
C ALA A 126 -11.75 -15.53 4.29
N THR A 127 -10.44 -15.72 4.13
CA THR A 127 -9.56 -16.01 5.26
C THR A 127 -9.35 -14.75 6.10
N GLU A 128 -8.87 -14.93 7.33
CA GLU A 128 -8.42 -13.78 8.15
C GLU A 128 -7.37 -12.95 7.42
N THR A 129 -6.46 -13.59 6.69
CA THR A 129 -5.46 -12.93 5.82
C THR A 129 -6.10 -12.01 4.78
N ALA A 130 -7.19 -12.45 4.13
CA ALA A 130 -7.89 -11.61 3.15
C ALA A 130 -8.59 -10.42 3.83
N ARG A 131 -9.25 -10.64 4.97
CA ARG A 131 -9.92 -9.57 5.72
C ARG A 131 -8.91 -8.53 6.25
N ASP A 132 -7.77 -8.99 6.75
CA ASP A 132 -6.66 -8.14 7.17
C ASP A 132 -6.09 -7.33 6.00
N ALA A 133 -5.85 -7.96 4.86
CA ALA A 133 -5.38 -7.27 3.65
C ALA A 133 -6.34 -6.18 3.19
N VAL A 134 -7.64 -6.48 3.13
CA VAL A 134 -8.69 -5.51 2.75
C VAL A 134 -8.74 -4.35 3.74
N SER A 135 -8.57 -4.64 5.04
CA SER A 135 -8.50 -3.61 6.08
C SER A 135 -7.31 -2.67 5.87
N HIS A 136 -6.12 -3.22 5.58
CA HIS A 136 -4.93 -2.44 5.25
C HIS A 136 -5.10 -1.59 3.98
N LEU A 137 -5.69 -2.14 2.92
CA LEU A 137 -5.90 -1.43 1.65
C LEU A 137 -6.90 -0.28 1.77
N ARG A 138 -7.90 -0.41 2.65
CA ARG A 138 -8.89 0.64 2.93
C ARG A 138 -8.38 1.70 3.90
N ALA A 139 -7.39 1.37 4.71
CA ALA A 139 -6.77 2.31 5.63
C ALA A 139 -5.92 3.33 4.87
N THR A 140 -6.54 4.38 4.31
CA THR A 140 -5.80 5.57 3.86
C THR A 140 -5.98 6.74 4.85
N ALA A 141 -4.84 7.12 5.44
CA ALA A 141 -4.46 8.43 5.98
C ALA A 141 -5.37 9.15 7.02
N ASP A 142 -5.58 8.56 8.20
CA ASP A 142 -5.67 9.36 9.43
C ASP A 142 -4.25 9.63 9.97
N GLY A 143 -3.43 10.33 9.17
CA GLY A 143 -2.37 11.14 9.76
C GLY A 143 -3.01 12.31 10.50
N PRO A 144 -2.41 12.89 11.56
CA PRO A 144 -2.99 14.07 12.20
C PRO A 144 -3.20 15.11 11.10
N ARG A 145 -4.47 15.49 10.86
CA ARG A 145 -4.77 16.67 10.05
C ARG A 145 -4.07 17.82 10.75
N SER A 146 -2.99 18.32 10.17
CA SER A 146 -2.37 19.55 10.64
C SER A 146 -3.48 20.59 10.68
N ALA A 147 -3.90 20.97 11.88
CA ALA A 147 -4.74 22.12 12.10
C ALA A 147 -3.86 23.35 11.89
N ASP A 148 -3.50 23.60 10.64
CA ASP A 148 -2.85 24.84 10.19
C ASP A 148 -3.15 24.98 8.69
N GLY A 149 -4.39 25.39 8.44
CA GLY A 149 -4.82 25.97 7.19
C GLY A 149 -5.34 27.38 7.47
N ASP A 150 -4.48 28.25 8.01
CA ASP A 150 -4.70 29.70 7.93
C ASP A 150 -4.11 30.20 6.61
N ASP A 151 -4.84 29.90 5.53
CA ASP A 151 -4.53 30.38 4.19
C ASP A 151 -5.16 31.78 4.05
N ARG A 152 -4.55 32.79 4.70
CA ARG A 152 -4.82 34.20 4.38
C ARG A 152 -4.09 34.56 3.09
N PHE A 153 -4.81 34.38 2.00
CA PHE A 153 -4.54 35.05 0.74
C PHE A 153 -5.02 36.51 0.86
N ASP A 154 -4.08 37.46 0.93
CA ASP A 154 -4.33 38.91 0.92
C ASP A 154 -3.99 39.46 -0.49
N PRO A 155 -4.98 39.78 -1.36
CA PRO A 155 -4.72 40.20 -2.73
C PRO A 155 -4.97 41.69 -2.91
N GLU A 156 -4.20 42.56 -2.26
CA GLU A 156 -4.22 43.98 -2.59
C GLU A 156 -2.82 44.61 -2.51
N THR A 157 -2.07 44.54 -3.62
CA THR A 157 -1.33 45.72 -4.13
C THR A 157 -0.84 45.45 -5.55
N THR A 158 -1.68 45.77 -6.54
CA THR A 158 -1.21 46.16 -7.86
C THR A 158 -2.05 47.34 -8.32
N GLU A 159 -1.67 48.53 -7.88
CA GLU A 159 -2.08 49.76 -8.55
C GLU A 159 -1.01 50.13 -9.57
N ALA A 160 -1.31 49.85 -10.83
CA ALA A 160 -0.70 50.51 -11.96
C ALA A 160 -1.22 51.96 -12.01
N LYS A 161 -0.32 52.94 -11.88
CA LYS A 161 -0.58 54.31 -12.34
C LYS A 161 0.12 54.53 -13.67
N THR A 162 -0.67 54.43 -14.74
CA THR A 162 -0.39 55.10 -16.01
C THR A 162 -1.10 56.44 -15.98
N THR A 163 -0.38 57.54 -16.14
CA THR A 163 -0.95 58.74 -16.78
C THR A 163 0.16 59.59 -17.40
N GLU A 164 -0.10 59.96 -18.65
CA GLU A 164 0.70 60.76 -19.58
C GLU A 164 0.93 62.20 -19.12
N ALA A 165 2.01 62.82 -19.62
CA ALA A 165 2.10 64.21 -20.15
C ALA A 165 3.59 64.61 -20.22
N GLU A 166 4.17 64.67 -21.43
CA GLU A 166 4.46 65.90 -22.18
C GLU A 166 5.75 66.64 -21.78
N ARG A 167 6.62 66.78 -22.80
CA ARG A 167 7.45 67.95 -23.16
C ARG A 167 8.74 68.31 -22.40
N GLU A 168 9.75 68.59 -23.24
CA GLU A 168 10.95 69.43 -23.08
C GLU A 168 12.01 68.88 -22.10
N GLU A 169 13.25 68.60 -22.52
CA GLU A 169 14.20 69.44 -23.27
C GLU A 169 15.20 68.59 -24.08
#